data_AF-A0A5J9SDN9-F1
#
_entry.id   AF-A0A5J9SDN9-F1
#
_cell.length_a   1.000
_cell.length_b   1.000
_cell.length_c   1.000
_cell.angle_alpha   90.00
_cell.angle_beta   90.00
_cell.angle_gamma   90.00
#
_symmetry.space_group_name_H-M   'P 1'
#
loop_
_entity.id
_entity.type
_entity.pdbx_description
1 polymer ?
#
loop_
_entity_poly.entity_id
_entity_poly.type
_entity_poly.pdbx_seq_one_letter_code
_entity_poly.pdbx_strand_id
1 'polypeptide(L)'
;MGDTSDEEDHNAFDLFKGCHYSKRRKGYTPADEMEQKIAEAADIEEHVSVSKVVANVLAKHSKRNKFLQNVGIQDVQPKTSVRNLQEELAHEKRANAELRLVVTSQREKINVLSQQVHESEQSRLKDKEEMQKKQAETDATLQLLIAKLQSAQPEG
;
A
#
# COMPACT_ATOMS: atom_id res chain seq x y z
N MET A 1 -45.07 -80.86 23.70
CA MET A 1 -44.64 -80.75 22.30
C MET A 1 -45.09 -79.36 21.86
N GLY A 2 -44.34 -78.28 22.05
CA GLY A 2 -42.93 -78.10 21.77
C GLY A 2 -42.81 -77.58 20.35
N ASP A 3 -42.95 -76.27 20.15
CA ASP A 3 -42.25 -75.60 19.06
C ASP A 3 -41.91 -74.16 19.44
N THR A 4 -40.65 -73.83 19.17
CA THR A 4 -39.92 -72.61 19.51
C THR A 4 -40.21 -71.53 18.48
N SER A 5 -40.43 -70.30 18.91
CA SER A 5 -40.27 -69.15 18.04
C SER A 5 -39.58 -68.07 18.87
N ASP A 6 -38.34 -67.81 18.48
CA ASP A 6 -37.41 -66.90 19.13
C ASP A 6 -38.02 -65.50 19.23
N GLU A 7 -38.39 -65.08 20.44
CA GLU A 7 -38.56 -63.66 20.76
C GLU A 7 -37.16 -63.04 20.84
N GLU A 8 -36.53 -62.84 19.68
CA GLU A 8 -35.46 -61.88 19.57
C GLU A 8 -36.06 -60.50 19.83
N ASP A 9 -35.89 -59.99 21.05
CA ASP A 9 -36.22 -58.62 21.45
C ASP A 9 -35.53 -57.62 20.51
N HIS A 10 -36.21 -57.30 19.41
CA HIS A 10 -35.74 -56.28 18.50
C HIS A 10 -35.82 -54.95 19.24
N ASN A 11 -34.65 -54.42 19.63
CA ASN A 11 -34.54 -53.13 20.30
C ASN A 11 -35.31 -52.08 19.48
N ALA A 12 -35.96 -51.12 20.14
CA ALA A 12 -36.78 -50.10 19.48
C ALA A 12 -36.01 -49.36 18.36
N PHE A 13 -34.69 -49.28 18.50
CA PHE A 13 -33.78 -48.77 17.48
C PHE A 13 -33.72 -49.62 16.21
N ASP A 14 -33.77 -50.95 16.31
CA ASP A 14 -33.77 -51.87 15.17
C ASP A 14 -35.11 -51.87 14.42
N LEU A 15 -36.23 -51.75 15.16
CA LEU A 15 -37.56 -51.53 14.57
C LEU A 15 -37.64 -50.20 13.81
N PHE A 16 -37.07 -49.12 14.37
CA PHE A 16 -36.98 -47.83 13.71
C PHE A 16 -36.13 -47.90 12.42
N LYS A 17 -35.01 -48.63 12.47
CA LYS A 17 -34.20 -48.85 11.25
C LYS A 17 -34.97 -49.65 10.20
N GLY A 18 -35.71 -50.68 10.57
CA GLY A 18 -36.53 -51.47 9.64
C GLY A 18 -37.63 -50.67 8.94
N CYS A 19 -38.28 -49.74 9.66
CA CYS A 19 -39.33 -48.88 9.09
C CYS A 19 -38.80 -47.72 8.23
N HIS A 20 -37.62 -47.19 8.53
CA HIS A 20 -37.13 -45.95 7.92
C HIS A 20 -35.98 -46.12 6.93
N TYR A 21 -35.33 -47.29 6.89
CA TYR A 21 -34.29 -47.59 5.90
C TYR A 21 -34.90 -48.22 4.66
N SER A 22 -35.37 -47.36 3.75
CA SER A 22 -35.57 -47.73 2.35
C SER A 22 -34.24 -48.24 1.76
N LYS A 23 -34.25 -49.42 1.13
CA LYS A 23 -33.10 -49.96 0.36
C LYS A 23 -32.70 -49.06 -0.82
N ARG A 24 -33.44 -47.99 -1.10
CA ARG A 24 -33.06 -46.94 -2.03
C ARG A 24 -32.59 -45.72 -1.25
N ARG A 25 -31.27 -45.59 -1.13
CA ARG A 25 -30.56 -44.46 -0.50
C ARG A 25 -31.10 -43.10 -0.96
N LYS A 26 -31.40 -42.20 -0.01
CA LYS A 26 -31.06 -40.75 0.04
C LYS A 26 -31.85 -39.96 1.11
N GLY A 27 -32.12 -40.55 2.29
CA GLY A 27 -32.93 -39.89 3.32
C GLY A 27 -32.17 -39.50 4.59
N TYR A 28 -31.14 -40.27 4.96
CA TYR A 28 -30.43 -40.08 6.22
C TYR A 28 -28.96 -39.77 5.93
N THR A 29 -28.62 -38.49 5.89
CA THR A 29 -27.23 -38.04 6.02
C THR A 29 -26.82 -38.27 7.47
N PRO A 30 -25.74 -39.04 7.74
CA PRO A 30 -25.22 -39.22 9.09
C PRO A 30 -24.96 -37.88 9.76
N ALA A 31 -25.17 -37.79 11.09
CA ALA A 31 -24.92 -36.58 11.86
C ALA A 31 -23.52 -36.01 11.61
N ASP A 32 -22.55 -36.89 11.36
CA ASP A 32 -21.16 -36.59 11.04
C ASP A 32 -21.01 -35.66 9.80
N GLU A 33 -21.85 -35.81 8.77
CA GLU A 33 -21.81 -34.93 7.58
C GLU A 33 -22.33 -33.51 7.88
N MET A 34 -23.29 -33.39 8.81
CA MET A 34 -23.80 -32.10 9.25
C MET A 34 -22.79 -31.41 10.17
N GLU A 35 -22.17 -32.15 11.09
CA GLU A 35 -21.11 -31.64 11.97
C GLU A 35 -19.88 -31.17 11.17
N GLN A 36 -19.47 -31.92 10.14
CA GLN A 36 -18.35 -31.53 9.30
C GLN A 36 -18.61 -30.21 8.54
N LYS A 37 -19.83 -30.01 8.01
CA LYS A 37 -20.20 -28.75 7.34
C LYS A 37 -20.30 -27.57 8.30
N ILE A 38 -20.70 -27.81 9.54
CA ILE A 38 -20.73 -26.77 10.59
C ILE A 38 -19.30 -26.38 10.96
N ALA A 39 -18.40 -27.35 11.09
CA ALA A 39 -16.98 -27.10 11.36
C ALA A 39 -16.31 -26.33 10.21
N GLU A 40 -16.58 -26.71 8.96
CA GLU A 40 -16.01 -26.08 7.77
C GLU A 40 -16.48 -24.62 7.58
N ALA A 41 -17.73 -24.30 7.98
CA ALA A 41 -18.24 -22.92 7.94
C ALA A 41 -17.65 -22.02 9.05
N ALA A 42 -17.28 -22.59 10.20
CA ALA A 42 -16.72 -21.85 11.32
C ALA A 42 -15.27 -21.39 11.10
N ASP A 43 -14.52 -22.07 10.24
CA ASP A 43 -13.10 -21.77 9.96
C ASP A 43 -12.87 -20.67 8.91
N ILE A 44 -13.90 -20.28 8.14
CA ILE A 44 -13.76 -19.36 6.98
C ILE A 44 -14.05 -17.89 7.35
N GLU A 45 -14.85 -17.64 8.38
CA GLU A 45 -15.14 -16.28 8.84
C GLU A 45 -14.47 -16.07 10.20
N GLU A 46 -13.51 -15.16 10.28
CA GLU A 46 -13.10 -14.59 11.57
C GLU A 46 -14.30 -13.78 12.08
N HIS A 47 -15.30 -14.49 12.62
CA HIS A 47 -16.55 -13.90 13.03
C HIS A 47 -16.25 -12.90 14.13
N VAL A 48 -16.38 -11.62 13.80
CA VAL A 48 -16.37 -10.56 14.79
C VAL A 48 -17.49 -10.89 15.77
N SER A 49 -17.12 -11.27 16.99
CA SER A 49 -18.08 -11.63 18.04
C SER A 49 -19.24 -10.65 18.07
N VAL A 50 -20.47 -11.16 18.06
CA VAL A 50 -21.70 -10.34 18.13
C VAL A 50 -21.62 -9.36 19.29
N SER A 51 -21.07 -9.80 20.43
CA SER A 51 -20.81 -8.96 21.60
C SER A 51 -19.89 -7.77 21.31
N LYS A 52 -18.86 -7.96 20.48
CA LYS A 52 -17.95 -6.90 20.05
C LYS A 52 -18.64 -5.91 19.11
N VAL A 53 -19.49 -6.38 18.20
CA VAL A 53 -20.28 -5.51 17.32
C VAL A 53 -21.27 -4.66 18.13
N VAL A 54 -22.04 -5.31 19.02
CA VAL A 54 -23.00 -4.64 19.90
C VAL A 54 -22.30 -3.64 20.83
N ALA A 55 -21.14 -3.99 21.39
CA ALA A 55 -20.34 -3.09 22.21
C ALA A 55 -19.90 -1.84 21.43
N ASN A 56 -19.40 -2.00 20.20
CA ASN A 56 -18.98 -0.88 19.37
C ASN A 56 -20.13 0.08 19.03
N VAL A 57 -21.31 -0.46 18.71
CA VAL A 57 -22.52 0.36 18.46
C VAL A 57 -22.92 1.12 19.72
N LEU A 58 -22.99 0.44 20.85
CA LEU A 58 -23.41 1.03 22.11
C LEU A 58 -22.41 2.08 22.65
N ALA A 59 -21.11 1.85 22.47
CA ALA A 59 -20.05 2.80 22.81
C ALA A 59 -20.06 4.06 21.92
N LYS A 60 -20.51 3.94 20.66
CA LYS A 60 -20.66 5.09 19.75
C LYS A 60 -21.79 6.04 20.18
N HIS A 61 -22.85 5.50 20.78
CA HIS A 61 -24.06 6.26 21.12
C HIS A 61 -24.15 6.68 22.60
N SER A 62 -23.32 6.12 23.49
CA SER A 62 -23.30 6.48 24.91
C SER A 62 -21.89 6.45 25.48
N LYS A 63 -21.46 7.58 26.08
CA LYS A 63 -20.10 7.75 26.65
C LYS A 63 -19.84 6.97 27.94
N ARG A 64 -20.89 6.44 28.58
CA ARG A 64 -20.82 5.60 29.78
C ARG A 64 -21.99 4.63 29.75
N ASN A 65 -21.87 3.59 28.93
CA ASN A 65 -22.93 2.62 28.80
C ASN A 65 -22.95 1.70 30.04
N LYS A 66 -23.87 1.96 30.97
CA LYS A 66 -24.06 1.13 32.19
C LYS A 66 -24.39 -0.33 31.86
N PHE A 67 -25.05 -0.60 30.73
CA PHE A 67 -25.34 -1.96 30.30
C PHE A 67 -24.06 -2.71 29.97
N LEU A 68 -23.15 -2.13 29.16
CA LEU A 68 -21.84 -2.72 28.86
C LEU A 68 -21.02 -3.01 30.13
N GLN A 69 -21.02 -2.06 31.07
CA GLN A 69 -20.37 -2.24 32.37
C GLN A 69 -20.99 -3.40 33.18
N ASN A 70 -22.32 -3.48 33.23
CA ASN A 70 -23.03 -4.53 33.97
C ASN A 70 -22.86 -5.92 33.36
N VAL A 71 -22.66 -6.02 32.04
CA VAL A 71 -22.39 -7.28 31.34
C VAL A 71 -20.88 -7.60 31.24
N GLY A 72 -20.03 -6.86 31.94
CA GLY A 72 -18.58 -7.12 31.99
C GLY A 72 -17.82 -6.80 30.69
N ILE A 73 -18.44 -6.10 29.75
CA ILE A 73 -17.79 -5.68 28.50
C ILE A 73 -17.07 -4.36 28.76
N GLN A 74 -15.74 -4.38 28.65
CA GLN A 74 -14.94 -3.17 28.78
C GLN A 74 -15.27 -2.21 27.63
N ASP A 75 -15.61 -0.97 27.96
CA ASP A 75 -15.85 0.09 26.99
C ASP A 75 -14.51 0.46 26.34
N VAL A 76 -14.12 -0.28 25.30
CA VAL A 76 -12.89 -0.07 24.55
C VAL A 76 -13.09 1.07 23.57
N GLN A 77 -13.44 2.25 24.07
CA GLN A 77 -13.29 3.45 23.26
C GLN A 77 -11.79 3.61 22.96
N PRO A 78 -11.36 3.79 21.70
CA PRO A 78 -10.01 4.23 21.42
C PRO A 78 -9.80 5.58 22.11
N LYS A 79 -9.10 5.57 23.25
CA LYS A 79 -8.78 6.78 24.03
C LYS A 79 -7.68 7.61 23.37
N THR A 80 -7.52 7.57 22.06
CA THR A 80 -6.88 8.68 21.36
C THR A 80 -7.86 9.84 21.45
N SER A 81 -7.78 10.58 22.56
CA SER A 81 -8.71 11.65 22.84
C SER A 81 -8.70 12.59 21.63
N VAL A 82 -9.86 13.12 21.24
CA VAL A 82 -9.97 14.07 20.12
C VAL A 82 -8.92 15.19 20.23
N ARG A 83 -8.55 15.55 21.46
CA ARG A 83 -7.48 16.49 21.77
C ARG A 83 -6.09 16.02 21.30
N ASN A 84 -5.74 14.75 21.48
CA ASN A 84 -4.46 14.20 21.02
C ASN A 84 -4.38 14.24 19.49
N LEU A 85 -5.46 13.86 18.80
CA LEU A 85 -5.53 13.95 17.33
C LEU A 85 -5.44 15.40 16.83
N GLN A 86 -6.02 16.34 17.57
CA GLN A 86 -5.95 17.76 17.24
C GLN A 86 -4.56 18.35 17.46
N GLU A 87 -3.86 17.92 18.50
CA GLU A 87 -2.47 18.28 18.79
C GLU A 87 -1.52 17.71 17.72
N GLU A 88 -1.68 16.43 17.32
CA GLU A 88 -0.95 15.81 16.22
C GLU A 88 -1.19 16.54 14.89
N LEU A 89 -2.45 16.88 14.57
CA LEU A 89 -2.78 17.63 13.36
C LEU A 89 -2.14 19.02 13.35
N ALA A 90 -2.11 19.71 14.49
CA ALA A 90 -1.47 21.02 14.61
C ALA A 90 0.04 20.93 14.43
N HIS A 91 0.66 19.89 15.00
CA HIS A 91 2.09 19.61 14.80
C HIS A 91 2.40 19.33 13.33
N GLU A 92 1.63 18.45 12.68
CA GLU A 92 1.80 18.10 11.27
C GLU A 92 1.64 19.32 10.35
N LYS A 93 0.64 20.18 10.61
CA LYS A 93 0.46 21.43 9.86
C LYS A 93 1.66 22.37 9.98
N ARG A 94 2.27 22.46 11.16
CA ARG A 94 3.47 23.27 11.38
C ARG A 94 4.66 22.69 10.60
N ALA A 95 4.93 21.40 10.75
CA ALA A 95 5.99 20.71 10.02
C ALA A 95 5.82 20.84 8.49
N ASN A 96 4.59 20.70 7.99
CA ASN A 96 4.29 20.88 6.57
C ASN A 96 4.57 22.32 6.10
N ALA A 97 4.25 23.33 6.90
CA ALA A 97 4.54 24.71 6.58
C ALA A 97 6.06 24.97 6.49
N GLU A 98 6.84 24.41 7.41
CA GLU A 98 8.31 24.48 7.38
C GLU A 98 8.88 23.82 6.13
N LEU A 99 8.39 22.62 5.77
CA LEU A 99 8.81 21.93 4.54
C LEU A 99 8.49 22.75 3.29
N ARG A 100 7.34 23.43 3.23
CA ARG A 100 7.00 24.32 2.10
C ARG A 100 7.99 25.49 1.99
N LEU A 101 8.43 26.07 3.11
CA LEU A 101 9.46 27.11 3.10
C LEU A 101 10.81 26.60 2.59
N VAL A 102 11.20 25.39 2.99
CA VAL A 102 12.44 24.76 2.49
C VAL A 102 12.34 24.51 0.97
N VAL A 103 11.23 23.96 0.50
CA VAL A 103 11.03 23.66 -0.93
C VAL A 103 11.04 24.93 -1.78
N THR A 104 10.39 26.00 -1.31
CA THR A 104 10.38 27.29 -2.02
C THR A 104 11.79 27.88 -2.09
N SER A 105 12.52 27.91 -0.98
CA SER A 105 13.93 28.37 -0.95
C SER A 105 14.84 27.53 -1.85
N GLN A 106 14.69 26.21 -1.86
CA GLN A 106 15.46 25.34 -2.74
C GLN A 106 15.16 25.60 -4.21
N ARG A 107 13.88 25.79 -4.56
CA ARG A 107 13.47 26.12 -5.93
C ARG A 107 14.07 27.45 -6.39
N GLU A 108 14.09 28.46 -5.54
CA GLU A 108 14.76 29.74 -5.85
C GLU A 108 16.25 29.56 -6.10
N LYS A 109 16.95 28.81 -5.23
CA LYS A 109 18.38 28.50 -5.41
C LYS A 109 18.66 27.75 -6.71
N ILE A 110 17.84 26.77 -7.05
CA ILE A 110 17.95 26.02 -8.30
C ILE A 110 17.78 26.95 -9.49
N ASN A 111 16.78 27.83 -9.48
CA ASN A 111 16.57 28.77 -10.58
C ASN A 111 17.78 29.69 -10.79
N VAL A 112 18.34 30.23 -9.70
CA VAL A 112 19.53 31.09 -9.76
C VAL A 112 20.73 30.31 -10.32
N LEU A 113 20.99 29.11 -9.81
CA LEU A 113 22.10 28.27 -10.28
C LEU A 113 21.93 27.87 -11.75
N SER A 114 20.71 27.50 -12.17
CA SER A 114 20.42 27.18 -13.56
C SER A 114 20.69 28.36 -14.50
N GLN A 115 20.31 29.57 -14.09
CA GLN A 115 20.60 30.79 -14.84
C GLN A 115 22.11 31.04 -14.94
N GLN A 116 22.83 30.96 -13.83
CA GLN A 116 24.29 31.16 -13.79
C GLN A 116 25.03 30.15 -14.67
N VAL A 117 24.65 28.87 -14.61
CA VAL A 117 25.23 27.84 -15.47
C VAL A 117 24.95 28.12 -16.94
N HIS A 118 23.72 28.52 -17.28
CA HIS A 118 23.37 28.85 -18.65
C HIS A 118 24.18 30.03 -19.19
N GLU A 119 24.29 31.12 -18.42
CA GLU A 119 25.08 32.30 -18.79
C GLU A 119 26.56 31.99 -18.93
N SER A 120 27.13 31.24 -17.98
CA SER A 120 28.53 30.81 -18.02
C SER A 120 28.82 29.95 -19.25
N GLU A 121 27.94 29.01 -19.58
CA GLU A 121 28.10 28.17 -20.78
C GLU A 121 27.98 28.99 -22.06
N GLN A 122 27.06 29.95 -22.14
CA GLN A 122 26.99 30.85 -23.28
C GLN A 122 28.26 31.70 -23.44
N SER A 123 28.80 32.25 -22.35
CA SER A 123 30.06 33.01 -22.40
C SER A 123 31.20 32.13 -22.91
N ARG A 124 31.32 30.91 -22.37
CA ARG A 124 32.35 29.95 -22.78
C ARG A 124 32.27 29.58 -24.26
N LEU A 125 31.06 29.46 -24.81
CA LEU A 125 30.85 29.21 -26.24
C LEU A 125 31.29 30.39 -27.10
N LYS A 126 30.93 31.62 -26.71
CA LYS A 126 31.36 32.84 -27.43
C LYS A 126 32.88 32.99 -27.43
N ASP A 127 33.52 32.79 -26.27
CA ASP A 127 34.98 32.86 -26.14
C ASP A 127 35.66 31.82 -27.03
N LYS A 128 35.10 30.61 -27.10
CA LYS A 128 35.60 29.54 -27.97
C LYS A 128 35.45 29.89 -29.45
N GLU A 129 34.33 30.47 -29.85
CA GLU A 129 34.09 30.91 -31.23
C GLU A 129 35.07 32.04 -31.63
N GLU A 130 35.27 33.03 -30.74
CA GLU A 130 36.24 34.11 -30.97
C GLU A 130 37.67 33.57 -31.10
N MET A 131 38.06 32.62 -30.24
CA MET A 131 39.37 31.98 -30.29
C MET A 131 39.56 31.20 -31.59
N GLN A 132 38.55 30.46 -32.05
CA GLN A 132 38.60 29.75 -33.33
C GLN A 132 38.74 30.71 -34.51
N LYS A 133 38.02 31.84 -34.49
CA LYS A 133 38.13 32.88 -35.52
C LYS A 133 39.54 33.47 -35.57
N LYS A 134 40.09 33.85 -34.41
CA LYS A 134 41.47 34.37 -34.32
C LYS A 134 42.48 33.35 -34.83
N GLN A 135 42.32 32.07 -34.47
CA GLN A 135 43.19 31.01 -34.95
C GLN A 135 43.14 30.89 -36.48
N ALA A 136 41.93 30.89 -37.07
CA ALA A 136 41.77 30.83 -38.52
C ALA A 136 42.39 32.03 -39.24
N GLU A 137 42.28 33.24 -38.67
CA GLU A 137 42.88 34.46 -39.21
C GLU A 137 44.42 34.42 -39.13
N THR A 138 44.98 33.94 -38.02
CA THR A 138 46.43 33.75 -37.90
C THR A 138 46.93 32.69 -38.87
N ASP A 139 46.21 31.57 -39.02
CA ASP A 139 46.58 30.48 -39.93
C ASP A 139 46.56 30.96 -41.39
N ALA A 140 45.53 31.72 -41.79
CA ALA A 140 45.45 32.32 -43.12
C ALA A 140 46.60 33.30 -43.37
N THR A 141 46.96 34.11 -42.38
CA THR A 141 48.09 35.05 -42.48
C THR A 141 49.42 34.30 -42.65
N LEU A 142 49.63 33.22 -41.91
CA LEU A 142 50.81 32.37 -42.03
C LEU A 142 50.88 31.71 -43.42
N GLN A 143 49.78 31.16 -43.93
CA GLN A 143 49.71 30.59 -45.28
C GLN A 143 50.06 31.62 -46.36
N LEU A 144 49.57 32.86 -46.23
CA LEU A 144 49.90 33.94 -47.14
C LEU A 144 51.39 34.28 -47.12
N LEU A 145 52.02 34.33 -45.94
CA LEU A 145 53.45 34.58 -45.79
C LEU A 145 54.28 33.45 -46.43
N ILE A 146 53.88 32.20 -46.22
CA ILE A 146 54.54 31.04 -46.84
C ILE A 146 54.46 31.12 -48.37
N ALA A 147 53.29 31.44 -48.93
CA ALA A 147 53.12 31.59 -50.38
C ALA A 147 53.98 32.72 -50.96
N LYS A 148 54.13 33.85 -50.23
CA LYS A 148 55.03 34.94 -50.62
C LYS A 148 56.51 34.54 -50.60
N LEU A 149 56.92 33.75 -49.60
CA LEU A 149 58.30 33.26 -49.51
C LEU A 149 58.62 32.25 -50.63
N GLN A 150 57.68 31.35 -50.94
CA GLN A 150 57.82 30.37 -52.02
C GLN A 150 57.88 31.03 -53.40
N SER A 151 57.08 32.07 -53.65
CA SER A 151 57.11 32.83 -54.91
C SER A 151 58.32 33.78 -55.04
N ALA A 152 59.02 34.07 -53.94
CA ALA A 152 60.22 34.90 -53.93
C ALA A 152 61.53 34.11 -54.13
N GLN A 153 61.47 32.78 -54.19
CA GLN A 153 62.64 31.99 -54.58
C GLN A 153 62.78 31.99 -56.11
N PRO A 154 63.91 32.44 -56.69
CA PRO A 154 64.14 32.32 -58.12
C PRO A 154 64.27 30.85 -58.49
N GLU A 155 63.56 30.42 -59.56
CA GLU A 155 63.78 29.11 -60.15
C GLU A 155 65.24 29.04 -60.61
N GLY A 156 66.00 28.13 -60.00
CA GLY A 156 67.39 27.82 -60.34
C GLY A 156 67.49 26.82 -61.47
#